data_AF-A0A849KDG2-F1
#
_entry.id   AF-A0A849KDG2-F1
#
_cell.length_a   1.000
_cell.length_b   1.000
_cell.length_c   1.000
_cell.angle_alpha   90.00
_cell.angle_beta   90.00
_cell.angle_gamma   90.00
#
_symmetry.space_group_name_H-M   'P 1'
#
loop_
_entity.id
_entity.type
_entity.pdbx_description
1 polymer ?
#
loop_
_entity_poly.entity_id
_entity_poly.type
_entity_poly.pdbx_seq_one_letter_code
_entity_poly.pdbx_strand_id
1 'polypeptide(L)'
;MRTIAILLSPLVLLAACANPPVVGTLPACEHAAVPPGAVFGVRHGADIATFPSSVPRGHTGCQRVWFGDRARPAAMEVLATYYFDQGHVRRLVGRVPGGASYDCHYRDGALDANVSQNVAQCPKASEVNPR
;
A
#
# COMPACT_ATOMS: atom_id res chain seq x y z
N MET A 1 -71.31 -20.11 -16.49
CA MET A 1 -70.89 -20.32 -15.10
C MET A 1 -69.39 -20.66 -15.09
N ARG A 2 -68.59 -19.82 -14.42
CA ARG A 2 -67.26 -20.03 -13.79
C ARG A 2 -66.20 -20.80 -14.61
N THR A 3 -65.30 -20.17 -15.37
CA THR A 3 -64.23 -19.18 -15.09
C THR A 3 -62.98 -19.75 -14.39
N ILE A 4 -62.00 -20.12 -15.24
CA ILE A 4 -60.54 -19.88 -15.21
C ILE A 4 -59.77 -20.20 -13.91
N ALA A 5 -58.91 -21.21 -14.02
CA ALA A 5 -57.81 -21.52 -13.12
C ALA A 5 -56.72 -20.44 -13.19
N ILE A 6 -56.28 -19.94 -12.03
CA ILE A 6 -55.13 -19.05 -11.91
C ILE A 6 -54.06 -19.79 -11.11
N LEU A 7 -53.04 -20.26 -11.83
CA LEU A 7 -51.72 -20.59 -11.32
C LEU A 7 -51.08 -19.30 -10.78
N LEU A 8 -50.72 -19.28 -9.50
CA LEU A 8 -49.93 -18.21 -8.91
C LEU A 8 -48.64 -18.81 -8.33
N SER A 9 -47.56 -18.46 -9.01
CA SER A 9 -46.18 -18.86 -8.81
C SER A 9 -45.65 -18.52 -7.41
N PRO A 10 -44.73 -19.33 -6.85
CA PRO A 10 -44.00 -18.93 -5.66
C PRO A 10 -42.98 -17.84 -6.04
N LEU A 11 -43.10 -16.66 -5.42
CA LEU A 11 -42.06 -15.63 -5.44
C LEU A 11 -40.77 -16.22 -4.84
N VAL A 12 -39.81 -16.48 -5.72
CA VAL A 12 -38.41 -16.72 -5.33
C VAL A 12 -37.82 -15.37 -4.93
N LEU A 13 -37.92 -15.04 -3.63
CA LEU A 13 -37.16 -13.96 -3.01
C LEU A 13 -35.69 -14.41 -2.91
N LEU A 14 -34.95 -14.22 -4.00
CA LEU A 14 -33.49 -14.17 -3.97
C LEU A 14 -33.10 -12.90 -3.19
N ALA A 15 -32.98 -13.05 -1.87
CA ALA A 15 -32.20 -12.15 -1.05
C ALA A 15 -30.74 -12.26 -1.54
N ALA A 16 -30.41 -11.49 -2.57
CA ALA A 16 -29.03 -11.19 -2.91
C ALA A 16 -28.48 -10.40 -1.72
N CYS A 17 -27.86 -11.09 -0.78
CA CYS A 17 -26.88 -10.50 0.10
C CYS A 17 -25.80 -9.93 -0.81
N ALA A 18 -25.96 -8.66 -1.20
CA ALA A 18 -24.88 -7.84 -1.68
C ALA A 18 -23.90 -7.76 -0.52
N ASN A 19 -22.99 -8.73 -0.47
CA ASN A 19 -21.78 -8.58 0.32
C ASN A 19 -21.18 -7.25 -0.15
N PRO A 20 -21.05 -6.24 0.73
CA PRO A 20 -20.26 -5.08 0.37
C PRO A 20 -18.93 -5.61 -0.14
N PRO A 21 -18.35 -5.02 -1.20
CA PRO A 21 -17.01 -5.40 -1.61
C PRO A 21 -16.18 -5.38 -0.35
N VAL A 22 -15.56 -6.52 -0.04
CA VAL A 22 -14.58 -6.63 1.02
C VAL A 22 -13.50 -5.63 0.61
N VAL A 23 -13.64 -4.39 1.09
CA VAL A 23 -12.54 -3.45 1.23
C VAL A 23 -11.67 -4.19 2.22
N GLY A 24 -10.80 -5.04 1.67
CA GLY A 24 -9.81 -5.75 2.45
C GLY A 24 -9.18 -4.68 3.30
N THR A 25 -9.31 -4.82 4.62
CA THR A 25 -8.44 -4.12 5.55
C THR A 25 -7.04 -4.36 5.01
N LEU A 26 -6.48 -3.36 4.34
CA LEU A 26 -5.10 -3.37 3.91
C LEU A 26 -4.30 -3.80 5.15
N PRO A 27 -3.37 -4.76 5.04
CA PRO A 27 -2.56 -5.15 6.19
C PRO A 27 -2.02 -3.86 6.82
N ALA A 28 -2.13 -3.72 8.14
CA ALA A 28 -1.87 -2.47 8.83
C ALA A 28 -0.49 -1.93 8.41
N CYS A 29 -0.50 -1.00 7.46
CA CYS A 29 0.72 -0.45 6.86
C CYS A 29 1.53 0.36 7.87
N GLU A 30 0.96 0.57 9.04
CA GLU A 30 1.48 1.39 10.10
C GLU A 30 2.17 0.56 11.16
N HIS A 31 3.37 0.10 10.83
CA HIS A 31 4.32 -0.40 11.82
C HIS A 31 5.15 0.78 12.35
N ALA A 32 4.95 1.15 13.62
CA ALA A 32 5.72 2.21 14.27
C ALA A 32 7.19 1.80 14.48
N ALA A 33 7.43 0.55 14.88
CA ALA A 33 8.77 -0.03 15.06
C ALA A 33 9.05 -1.11 14.01
N VAL A 34 10.32 -1.44 13.82
CA VAL A 34 10.76 -2.51 12.90
C VAL A 34 10.20 -3.87 13.39
N PRO A 35 9.33 -4.54 12.62
CA PRO A 35 8.74 -5.80 13.03
C PRO A 35 9.72 -6.98 12.88
N PRO A 36 9.48 -8.11 13.59
CA PRO A 36 10.17 -9.37 13.32
C PRO A 36 10.00 -9.78 11.85
N GLY A 37 11.06 -10.31 11.23
CA GLY A 37 11.06 -10.71 9.82
C GLY A 37 11.38 -9.57 8.84
N ALA A 38 11.60 -8.34 9.32
CA ALA A 38 12.22 -7.30 8.51
C ALA A 38 13.63 -7.72 8.07
N VAL A 39 13.98 -7.39 6.82
CA VAL A 39 15.33 -7.62 6.29
C VAL A 39 16.15 -6.36 6.46
N PHE A 40 17.35 -6.51 6.98
CA PHE A 40 18.29 -5.43 7.19
C PHE A 40 19.32 -5.39 6.07
N GLY A 41 19.59 -4.20 5.56
CA GLY A 41 20.64 -3.91 4.59
C GLY A 41 21.35 -2.60 4.94
N VAL A 42 22.32 -2.22 4.12
CA VAL A 42 23.03 -0.94 4.24
C VAL A 42 22.83 -0.15 2.96
N ARG A 43 22.40 1.11 3.08
CA ARG A 43 22.26 2.02 1.93
C ARG A 43 22.87 3.37 2.28
N HIS A 44 23.79 3.85 1.44
CA HIS A 44 24.52 5.10 1.66
C HIS A 44 25.18 5.18 3.05
N GLY A 45 25.69 4.07 3.56
CA GLY A 45 26.37 4.00 4.86
C GLY A 45 25.45 3.98 6.10
N ALA A 46 24.12 3.96 5.93
CA ALA A 46 23.16 3.81 7.01
C ALA A 46 22.52 2.41 7.00
N ASP A 47 22.24 1.84 8.19
CA ASP A 47 21.43 0.62 8.25
C ASP A 47 19.98 0.95 7.91
N ILE A 48 19.40 0.08 7.10
CA ILE A 48 18.03 0.13 6.64
C ILE A 48 17.34 -1.18 7.00
N ALA A 49 16.10 -1.11 7.48
CA ALA A 49 15.24 -2.27 7.63
C ALA A 49 14.06 -2.17 6.67
N THR A 50 13.63 -3.27 6.05
CA THR A 50 12.52 -3.30 5.10
C THR A 50 11.53 -4.41 5.45
N PHE A 51 10.24 -4.07 5.48
CA PHE A 51 9.16 -5.02 5.75
C PHE A 51 7.88 -4.71 4.93
N PRO A 52 7.23 -5.72 4.32
CA PRO A 52 7.75 -7.07 4.13
C PRO A 52 9.03 -7.05 3.29
N SER A 53 9.88 -8.06 3.44
CA SER A 53 11.20 -8.11 2.78
C SER A 53 11.13 -8.25 1.26
N SER A 54 10.01 -8.75 0.76
CA SER A 54 9.69 -8.83 -0.66
C SER A 54 8.24 -8.43 -0.89
N VAL A 55 7.98 -7.86 -2.07
CA VAL A 55 6.65 -7.51 -2.54
C VAL A 55 6.34 -8.45 -3.71
N PRO A 56 5.38 -9.40 -3.56
CA PRO A 56 5.00 -10.29 -4.64
C PRO A 56 4.51 -9.52 -5.88
N ARG A 57 4.65 -10.11 -7.07
CA ARG A 57 4.02 -9.58 -8.28
C ARG A 57 2.50 -9.49 -8.09
N GLY A 58 1.89 -8.39 -8.51
CA GLY A 58 0.46 -8.18 -8.35
C GLY A 58 0.02 -7.81 -6.92
N HIS A 59 0.95 -7.57 -5.99
CA HIS A 59 0.61 -7.25 -4.61
C HIS A 59 -0.11 -5.89 -4.48
N THR A 60 -1.24 -5.89 -3.77
CA THR A 60 -1.87 -4.67 -3.25
C THR A 60 -1.66 -4.64 -1.74
N GLY A 61 -1.05 -3.55 -1.25
CA GLY A 61 -0.60 -3.44 0.13
C GLY A 61 0.54 -2.44 0.26
N CYS A 62 1.50 -2.71 1.12
CA CYS A 62 2.56 -1.75 1.41
C CYS A 62 3.86 -2.39 1.84
N GLN A 63 4.95 -1.65 1.64
CA GLN A 63 6.27 -1.94 2.16
C GLN A 63 6.82 -0.71 2.88
N ARG A 64 7.28 -0.90 4.10
CA ARG A 64 7.87 0.15 4.91
C ARG A 64 9.37 -0.07 5.05
N VAL A 65 10.08 1.04 5.08
CA VAL A 65 11.52 1.14 5.19
C VAL A 65 11.85 2.01 6.40
N TRP A 66 12.72 1.52 7.27
CA TRP A 66 13.25 2.25 8.42
C TRP A 66 14.73 2.52 8.24
N PHE A 67 15.24 3.57 8.86
CA PHE A 67 16.66 3.88 8.91
C PHE A 67 17.11 4.12 10.36
N GLY A 68 18.35 3.75 10.68
CA GLY A 68 18.89 3.94 12.03
C GLY A 68 19.98 2.94 12.35
N ASP A 69 20.11 2.59 13.63
CA ASP A 69 21.08 1.63 14.14
C ASP A 69 20.43 0.24 14.26
N ARG A 70 20.92 -0.75 13.51
CA ARG A 70 20.34 -2.09 13.51
C ARG A 70 20.44 -2.82 14.86
N ALA A 71 21.35 -2.41 15.74
CA ALA A 71 21.42 -2.96 17.10
C ALA A 71 20.27 -2.45 18.00
N ARG A 72 19.58 -1.38 17.58
CA ARG A 72 18.45 -0.76 18.27
C ARG A 72 17.24 -0.60 17.34
N PRO A 73 16.64 -1.71 16.85
CA PRO A 73 15.55 -1.67 15.87
C PRO A 73 14.30 -0.92 16.36
N ALA A 74 14.05 -0.87 17.67
CA ALA A 74 12.97 -0.09 18.27
C ALA A 74 13.18 1.43 18.20
N ALA A 75 14.43 1.88 17.99
CA ALA A 75 14.79 3.28 17.85
C ALA A 75 15.01 3.71 16.38
N MET A 76 14.86 2.80 15.43
CA MET A 76 14.93 3.14 14.01
C MET A 76 13.70 3.95 13.61
N GLU A 77 13.90 4.95 12.76
CA GLU A 77 12.85 5.84 12.29
C GLU A 77 12.32 5.38 10.94
N VAL A 78 11.03 5.63 10.67
CA VAL A 78 10.45 5.36 9.36
C VAL A 78 11.06 6.31 8.33
N LEU A 79 11.74 5.75 7.33
CA LEU A 79 12.26 6.48 6.18
C LEU A 79 11.17 6.70 5.13
N ALA A 80 10.48 5.62 4.78
CA ALA A 80 9.48 5.62 3.72
C ALA A 80 8.46 4.49 3.85
N THR A 81 7.26 4.72 3.32
CA THR A 81 6.21 3.71 3.11
C THR A 81 5.76 3.76 1.65
N TYR A 82 5.97 2.66 0.96
CA TYR A 82 5.53 2.40 -0.40
C TYR A 82 4.14 1.74 -0.34
N TYR A 83 3.17 2.30 -1.02
CA TYR A 83 1.84 1.73 -1.18
C TYR A 83 1.68 1.21 -2.60
N PHE A 84 1.43 -0.08 -2.70
CA PHE A 84 1.31 -0.81 -3.95
C PHE A 84 -0.16 -1.07 -4.27
N ASP A 85 -0.48 -0.98 -5.55
CA ASP A 85 -1.69 -1.53 -6.14
C ASP A 85 -1.29 -2.40 -7.33
N GLN A 86 -1.69 -3.66 -7.31
CA GLN A 86 -1.36 -4.65 -8.32
C GLN A 86 0.15 -4.74 -8.65
N GLY A 87 1.01 -4.57 -7.64
CA GLY A 87 2.46 -4.60 -7.78
C GLY A 87 3.09 -3.29 -8.23
N HIS A 88 2.30 -2.24 -8.45
CA HIS A 88 2.79 -0.92 -8.81
C HIS A 88 2.69 0.05 -7.63
N VAL A 89 3.76 0.77 -7.33
CA VAL A 89 3.72 1.88 -6.37
C VAL A 89 2.76 2.94 -6.88
N ARG A 90 1.71 3.22 -6.09
CA ARG A 90 0.70 4.27 -6.34
C ARG A 90 0.86 5.48 -5.43
N ARG A 91 1.42 5.25 -4.24
CA ARG A 91 1.77 6.32 -3.31
C ARG A 91 3.06 5.97 -2.60
N LEU A 92 3.90 6.97 -2.36
CA LEU A 92 5.12 6.85 -1.58
C LEU A 92 5.18 8.02 -0.61
N VAL A 93 5.09 7.70 0.69
CA VAL A 93 5.22 8.69 1.75
C VAL A 93 6.57 8.49 2.41
N GLY A 94 7.35 9.54 2.60
CA GLY A 94 8.62 9.41 3.27
C GLY A 94 9.14 10.72 3.81
N ARG A 95 10.39 10.68 4.27
CA ARG A 95 11.12 11.83 4.76
C ARG A 95 12.58 11.71 4.38
N VAL A 96 13.18 12.85 4.02
CA VAL A 96 14.64 12.95 3.95
C VAL A 96 15.20 12.94 5.38
N PRO A 97 16.20 12.12 5.74
CA PRO A 97 16.80 12.16 7.07
C PRO A 97 17.20 13.59 7.47
N GLY A 98 16.66 14.08 8.60
CA GLY A 98 16.86 15.46 9.06
C GLY A 98 16.19 16.56 8.21
N GLY A 99 15.34 16.20 7.25
CA GLY A 99 14.72 17.11 6.29
C GLY A 99 13.19 16.99 6.19
N ALA A 100 12.65 17.52 5.10
CA ALA A 100 11.21 17.56 4.86
C ALA A 100 10.62 16.17 4.57
N SER A 101 9.35 15.99 4.93
CA SER A 101 8.53 14.87 4.46
C SER A 101 8.12 15.08 3.00
N TYR A 102 7.82 14.00 2.29
CA TYR A 102 7.26 14.02 0.95
C TYR A 102 6.12 13.02 0.82
N ASP A 103 5.17 13.31 -0.06
CA ASP A 103 4.04 12.44 -0.36
C ASP A 103 3.84 12.42 -1.87
N CYS A 104 4.24 11.32 -2.50
CA CYS A 104 4.32 11.19 -3.94
C CYS A 104 3.22 10.25 -4.42
N HIS A 105 2.38 10.71 -5.34
CA HIS A 105 1.35 9.90 -5.95
C HIS A 105 1.75 9.58 -7.39
N TYR A 106 1.62 8.31 -7.76
CA TYR A 106 1.94 7.83 -9.09
C TYR A 106 0.69 7.35 -9.80
N ARG A 107 0.55 7.75 -11.07
CA ARG A 107 -0.55 7.38 -11.96
C ARG A 107 0.02 7.02 -13.32
N ASP A 108 -0.40 5.86 -13.82
CA ASP A 108 -0.05 5.37 -15.16
C ASP A 108 1.46 5.39 -15.46
N GLY A 109 2.26 5.05 -14.44
CA GLY A 109 3.72 5.01 -14.54
C GLY A 109 4.41 6.38 -14.49
N ALA A 110 3.71 7.44 -14.12
CA ALA A 110 4.24 8.79 -13.96
C ALA A 110 3.92 9.38 -12.58
N LEU A 111 4.69 10.38 -12.14
CA LEU A 111 4.42 11.15 -10.94
C LEU A 111 3.27 12.15 -11.22
N ASP A 112 2.23 12.11 -10.41
CA ASP A 112 1.11 13.05 -10.45
C ASP A 112 1.41 14.26 -9.55
N ALA A 113 2.07 15.26 -10.13
CA ALA A 113 2.53 16.45 -9.41
C ALA A 113 1.38 17.30 -8.83
N ASN A 114 0.15 17.17 -9.34
CA ASN A 114 -0.99 17.99 -8.89
C ASN A 114 -1.51 17.58 -7.51
N VAL A 115 -1.28 16.32 -7.12
CA VAL A 115 -1.72 15.77 -5.83
C VAL A 115 -0.55 15.38 -4.93
N SER A 116 0.68 15.48 -5.43
CA SER A 116 1.89 15.18 -4.67
C SER A 116 2.38 16.40 -3.89
N GLN A 117 3.00 16.16 -2.73
CA GLN A 117 3.59 17.17 -1.87
C GLN A 117 5.11 17.04 -1.86
N ASN A 118 5.81 18.19 -1.91
CA ASN A 118 7.26 18.27 -2.02
C ASN A 118 7.82 17.47 -3.21
N VAL A 119 7.22 17.71 -4.39
CA VAL A 119 7.48 17.01 -5.67
C VAL A 119 8.97 16.90 -6.01
N ALA A 120 9.78 17.90 -5.66
CA ALA A 120 11.23 17.88 -5.91
C ALA A 120 11.98 16.75 -5.15
N GLN A 121 11.39 16.21 -4.08
CA GLN A 121 11.91 15.08 -3.32
C GLN A 121 11.36 13.73 -3.79
N CYS A 122 10.38 13.74 -4.70
CA CYS A 122 9.78 12.51 -5.20
C CYS A 122 10.74 11.77 -6.14
N PRO A 123 11.02 10.48 -5.89
CA PRO A 123 11.75 9.65 -6.83
C PRO A 123 11.06 9.57 -8.19
N LYS A 124 11.83 9.33 -9.25
CA LYS A 124 11.25 9.08 -10.58
C LYS A 124 10.44 7.80 -10.55
N ALA A 125 9.36 7.75 -11.33
CA ALA A 125 8.52 6.55 -11.41
C ALA A 125 9.31 5.28 -11.81
N SER A 126 10.33 5.42 -12.67
CA SER A 126 11.23 4.34 -13.08
C SER A 126 12.09 3.78 -11.95
N GLU A 127 12.30 4.55 -10.87
CA GLU A 127 13.11 4.14 -9.72
C GLU A 127 12.27 3.36 -8.69
N VAL A 128 10.96 3.60 -8.64
CA VAL A 128 10.03 2.94 -7.70
C VAL A 128 9.25 1.79 -8.33
N ASN A 129 9.14 1.77 -9.66
CA ASN A 129 8.56 0.69 -10.45
C ASN A 129 9.53 0.29 -11.58
N PRO A 130 10.69 -0.34 -11.26
CA PRO A 130 11.58 -0.84 -12.29
C PRO A 130 10.87 -1.91 -13.13
N ARG A 131 10.97 -1.82 -14.45
CA ARG A 131 10.33 -2.74 -15.41
C ARG A 131 10.88 -4.16 -15.29
#